data_AF-A0A5J4VUP5-F1
#
_entry.id   AF-A0A5J4VUP5-F1
#
_cell.length_a   1.000
_cell.length_b   1.000
_cell.length_c   1.000
_cell.angle_alpha   90.00
_cell.angle_beta   90.00
_cell.angle_gamma   90.00
#
_symmetry.space_group_name_H-M   'P 1'
#
loop_
_entity.id
_entity.type
_entity.pdbx_description
1 polymer ?
#
loop_
_entity_poly.entity_id
_entity_poly.type
_entity_poly.pdbx_seq_one_letter_code
_entity_poly.pdbx_strand_id
1 'polypeptide(L)'
;MAEVQRAELRVDNIKEGEILIVTMNMKKPRGPVEKTLKAAQDRTVCPVRWIQSWLDKGEVKVELKKKQVWRNRRKEKVCSADKCSKGVKQVLAEARIEGYNITSIRKASISETIDKKMTQIQINTWSGHSDASATMQLNRTQLQLHWTPQRVE
;
A
#
# COMPACT_ATOMS: atom_id res chain seq x y z
N MET A 1 -2.48 1.11 11.05
CA MET A 1 -1.58 2.29 10.98
C MET A 1 -0.17 2.01 11.48
N ALA A 2 0.02 1.28 12.59
CA ALA A 2 1.37 0.93 13.08
C ALA A 2 2.22 0.15 12.05
N GLU A 3 1.60 -0.70 11.23
CA GLU A 3 2.26 -1.42 10.12
C GLU A 3 2.82 -0.45 9.07
N VAL A 4 2.01 0.53 8.65
CA VAL A 4 2.37 1.54 7.63
C VAL A 4 3.50 2.45 8.11
N GLN A 5 3.57 2.77 9.41
CA GLN A 5 4.69 3.54 9.99
C GLN A 5 6.03 2.81 9.95
N ARG A 6 6.02 1.47 9.91
CA ARG A 6 7.24 0.65 9.85
C ARG A 6 7.59 0.23 8.44
N ALA A 7 6.79 0.64 7.46
CA ALA A 7 6.99 0.26 6.08
C ALA A 7 8.30 0.86 5.54
N GLU A 8 8.95 0.10 4.69
CA GLU A 8 10.05 0.49 3.82
C GLU A 8 9.50 0.51 2.39
N LEU A 9 9.86 1.55 1.64
CA LEU A 9 9.51 1.70 0.25
C LEU A 9 10.78 1.43 -0.57
N ARG A 10 10.78 0.37 -1.37
CA ARG A 10 11.86 0.09 -2.32
C ARG A 10 11.39 0.48 -3.71
N VAL A 11 12.17 1.37 -4.33
CA VAL A 11 11.82 2.05 -5.58
C VAL A 11 12.75 1.65 -6.73
N ASP A 12 13.47 0.53 -6.57
CA ASP A 12 14.44 0.04 -7.55
C ASP A 12 13.80 -0.16 -8.94
N ASN A 13 12.55 -0.65 -8.97
CA ASN A 13 11.79 -0.94 -10.19
C ASN A 13 10.76 0.14 -10.55
N ILE A 14 10.88 1.36 -10.01
CA ILE A 14 9.86 2.41 -10.22
C ILE A 14 9.71 2.81 -11.69
N LYS A 15 10.79 2.70 -12.48
CA LYS A 15 10.81 2.92 -13.94
C LYS A 15 9.99 1.86 -14.69
N GLU A 16 9.89 0.65 -14.16
CA GLU A 16 9.09 -0.44 -14.69
C GLU A 16 7.62 -0.34 -14.23
N GLY A 17 7.30 0.72 -13.46
CA GLY A 17 5.96 0.94 -12.94
C GLY A 17 5.65 0.13 -11.69
N GLU A 18 6.66 -0.36 -10.97
CA GLU A 18 6.49 -1.16 -9.76
C GLU A 18 7.19 -0.54 -8.55
N ILE A 19 6.52 -0.59 -7.39
CA ILE A 19 7.10 -0.16 -6.12
C ILE A 19 6.83 -1.24 -5.08
N LEU A 20 7.87 -1.66 -4.36
CA LEU A 20 7.74 -2.65 -3.30
C LEU A 20 7.56 -1.95 -1.95
N ILE A 21 6.49 -2.31 -1.25
CA ILE A 21 6.26 -1.92 0.14
C ILE A 21 6.57 -3.13 1.02
N VAL A 22 7.60 -3.01 1.84
CA VAL A 22 7.95 -4.01 2.84
C VAL A 22 7.44 -3.54 4.20
N THR A 23 6.55 -4.29 4.81
CA THR A 23 5.96 -3.99 6.12
C THR A 23 6.10 -5.18 7.08
N MET A 24 5.82 -4.98 8.37
CA MET A 24 5.86 -6.05 9.37
C MET A 24 4.43 -6.48 9.74
N ASN A 25 4.08 -7.75 9.52
CA ASN A 25 2.88 -8.32 10.08
C ASN A 25 3.09 -8.60 11.58
N MET A 26 2.24 -7.97 12.41
CA MET A 26 2.28 -8.14 13.86
C MET A 26 1.34 -9.23 14.36
N LYS A 27 0.41 -9.68 13.50
CA LYS A 27 -0.46 -10.84 13.76
C LYS A 27 0.27 -12.13 13.39
N LYS A 28 -0.15 -13.27 13.97
CA LYS A 28 0.44 -14.58 13.63
C LYS A 28 0.06 -14.97 12.18
N PRO A 29 0.98 -15.57 11.42
CA PRO A 29 2.42 -15.65 11.67
C PRO A 29 3.08 -14.26 11.54
N ARG A 30 3.90 -13.90 12.54
CA ARG A 30 4.61 -12.62 12.57
C ARG A 30 5.78 -12.66 11.58
N GLY A 31 5.98 -11.58 10.84
CA GLY A 31 7.11 -11.50 9.90
C GLY A 31 6.98 -10.40 8.87
N PRO A 32 8.04 -10.14 8.10
CA PRO A 32 8.00 -9.19 7.00
C PRO A 32 6.99 -9.67 5.94
N VAL A 33 6.21 -8.73 5.42
CA VAL A 33 5.28 -8.92 4.32
C VAL A 33 5.61 -7.90 3.24
N GLU A 34 5.77 -8.41 2.04
CA GLU A 34 6.04 -7.59 0.86
C GLU A 34 4.77 -7.44 0.03
N LYS A 35 4.46 -6.20 -0.35
CA LYS A 35 3.35 -5.84 -1.21
C LYS A 35 3.87 -5.02 -2.38
N THR A 36 3.56 -5.45 -3.60
CA THR A 36 3.91 -4.70 -4.81
C THR A 36 2.76 -3.77 -5.18
N LEU A 37 3.06 -2.48 -5.32
CA LEU A 37 2.19 -1.52 -6.00
C LEU A 37 2.57 -1.49 -7.48
N LYS A 38 1.58 -1.65 -8.35
CA LYS A 38 1.75 -1.52 -9.80
C LYS A 38 1.13 -0.23 -10.29
N ALA A 39 1.69 0.33 -11.36
CA ALA A 39 1.15 1.50 -12.02
C ALA A 39 -0.28 1.22 -12.50
N ALA A 40 -1.20 2.12 -12.18
CA ALA A 40 -2.55 2.07 -12.74
C ALA A 40 -2.50 2.50 -14.22
N GLN A 41 -3.38 1.92 -15.05
CA GLN A 41 -3.56 2.35 -16.44
C GLN A 41 -4.00 3.81 -16.51
N ASP A 42 -4.94 4.21 -15.65
CA ASP A 42 -5.31 5.60 -15.49
C ASP A 42 -4.22 6.37 -14.74
N ARG A 43 -3.57 7.28 -15.48
CA ARG A 43 -2.48 8.11 -14.99
C ARG A 43 -2.93 9.15 -13.97
N THR A 44 -4.21 9.51 -13.94
CA THR A 44 -4.74 10.51 -13.01
C THR A 44 -4.80 9.98 -11.58
N VAL A 45 -5.02 8.67 -11.41
CA VAL A 45 -5.14 7.97 -10.13
C VAL A 45 -4.00 6.98 -9.85
N CYS A 46 -2.87 7.10 -10.55
CA CYS A 46 -1.77 6.14 -10.50
C CYS A 46 -0.88 6.34 -9.25
N PRO A 47 -0.90 5.41 -8.27
CA PRO A 47 -0.14 5.57 -7.02
C PRO A 47 1.37 5.61 -7.26
N VAL A 48 1.88 4.82 -8.22
CA VAL A 48 3.30 4.79 -8.59
C VAL A 48 3.74 6.15 -9.12
N ARG A 49 2.92 6.79 -9.98
CA ARG A 49 3.20 8.13 -10.51
C ARG A 49 3.18 9.19 -9.42
N TRP A 50 2.22 9.13 -8.50
CA TRP A 50 2.15 10.07 -7.38
C TRP A 50 3.34 9.93 -6.44
N ILE A 51 3.75 8.70 -6.13
CA ILE A 51 4.94 8.42 -5.31
C ILE A 51 6.21 8.90 -6.02
N GLN A 52 6.39 8.59 -7.31
CA GLN A 52 7.52 9.10 -8.08
C GLN A 52 7.58 10.64 -8.05
N SER A 53 6.45 11.30 -8.30
CA SER A 53 6.37 12.76 -8.27
C SER A 53 6.70 13.34 -6.89
N TRP A 54 6.32 12.64 -5.82
CA TRP A 54 6.66 13.03 -4.45
C TRP A 54 8.18 12.89 -4.18
N LEU A 55 8.81 11.84 -4.70
CA LEU A 55 10.27 11.64 -4.60
C LEU A 55 11.05 12.68 -5.42
N ASP A 56 10.63 12.94 -6.67
CA ASP A 56 11.29 13.86 -7.60
C ASP A 56 11.27 15.32 -7.12
N LYS A 57 10.22 15.72 -6.40
CA LYS A 57 10.10 17.06 -5.78
C LYS A 57 11.15 17.32 -4.70
N GLY A 58 12.05 16.37 -4.42
CA GLY A 58 13.17 16.56 -3.50
C GLY A 58 12.74 16.71 -2.04
N GLU A 59 11.48 16.39 -1.72
CA GLU A 59 11.00 16.34 -0.33
C GLU A 59 11.70 15.23 0.49
N VAL A 60 12.38 14.31 -0.21
CA VAL A 60 13.10 13.17 0.33
C VAL A 60 14.56 13.18 -0.18
N LYS A 61 15.28 14.29 0.02
CA LYS A 61 16.76 14.34 -0.20
C LYS A 61 17.57 13.56 0.84
N VAL A 62 16.91 13.07 1.89
CA VAL A 62 17.50 12.11 2.83
C VAL A 62 17.06 10.75 2.34
N GLU A 63 18.01 9.85 2.04
CA GLU A 63 17.74 8.43 1.76
C GLU A 63 16.50 7.97 2.52
N LEU A 64 15.56 7.31 1.83
CA LEU A 64 14.42 6.64 2.45
C LEU A 64 14.96 5.58 3.44
N LYS A 65 15.37 6.01 4.62
CA LYS A 65 15.87 5.12 5.66
C LYS A 65 14.72 4.21 6.04
N LYS A 66 15.04 2.94 6.30
CA LYS A 66 14.07 1.92 6.74
C LYS A 66 13.17 2.52 7.83
N LYS A 67 11.85 2.34 7.70
CA LYS A 67 10.80 2.85 8.62
C LYS A 67 10.54 4.37 8.58
N GLN A 68 10.95 5.09 7.54
CA GLN A 68 10.77 6.56 7.46
C GLN A 68 9.96 7.06 6.25
N VAL A 69 9.23 6.17 5.57
CA VAL A 69 8.41 6.48 4.38
C VAL A 69 7.45 7.66 4.62
N TRP A 70 6.96 7.83 5.86
CA TRP A 70 6.03 8.90 6.21
C TRP A 70 6.74 9.94 7.07
N ARG A 71 7.60 10.77 6.47
CA ARG A 71 8.33 11.83 7.16
C ARG A 71 7.67 13.19 6.96
N ASN A 72 7.61 13.98 8.03
CA ASN A 72 7.24 15.39 7.94
C ASN A 72 8.49 16.24 7.70
N ARG A 73 8.58 16.88 6.53
CA ARG A 73 9.71 17.74 6.11
C ARG A 73 10.09 18.78 7.17
N ARG A 74 9.12 19.40 7.85
CA ARG A 74 9.38 20.52 8.78
C ARG A 74 9.97 20.09 10.12
N LYS A 75 9.85 18.81 10.49
CA LYS A 75 10.20 18.35 11.84
C LYS A 75 11.23 17.22 11.88
N GLU A 76 11.66 16.71 10.72
CA GLU A 76 12.54 15.53 10.54
C GLU A 76 12.08 14.25 11.29
N LYS A 77 10.89 14.28 11.89
CA LYS A 77 10.31 13.23 12.71
C LYS A 77 9.38 12.38 11.86
N VAL A 78 9.43 11.07 12.10
CA VAL A 78 8.47 10.11 11.54
C VAL A 78 7.06 10.52 11.96
N CYS A 79 6.13 10.53 11.00
CA CYS A 79 4.75 10.90 11.25
C CYS A 79 4.09 9.87 12.18
N SER A 80 3.43 10.34 13.25
CA SER A 80 2.66 9.45 14.12
C SER A 80 1.41 8.93 13.38
N ALA A 81 0.88 7.78 13.78
CA ALA A 81 -0.37 7.25 13.23
C ALA A 81 -1.51 8.28 13.31
N ASP A 82 -1.59 9.02 14.41
CA ASP A 82 -2.58 10.09 14.61
C ASP A 82 -2.40 11.25 13.65
N LYS A 83 -1.15 11.67 13.39
CA LYS A 83 -0.87 12.74 12.43
C LYS A 83 -1.23 12.31 11.01
N CYS A 84 -0.90 11.09 10.61
CA CYS A 84 -1.35 10.55 9.33
C CYS A 84 -2.88 10.49 9.24
N SER A 85 -3.55 10.05 10.31
CA SER A 85 -5.02 10.01 10.38
C SER A 85 -5.64 11.40 10.25
N LYS A 86 -5.09 12.41 10.93
CA LYS A 86 -5.51 13.82 10.80
C LYS A 86 -5.32 14.33 9.36
N GLY A 87 -4.19 14.03 8.73
CA GLY A 87 -3.94 14.39 7.33
C GLY A 87 -4.99 13.80 6.38
N VAL A 88 -5.34 12.53 6.54
CA VAL A 88 -6.40 11.92 5.72
C VAL A 88 -7.75 12.57 5.98
N LYS A 89 -8.10 12.86 7.25
CA LYS A 89 -9.35 13.57 7.57
C LYS A 89 -9.41 14.95 6.91
N GLN A 90 -8.28 15.66 6.86
CA GLN A 90 -8.21 16.96 6.19
C GLN A 90 -8.44 16.83 4.69
N VAL A 91 -7.80 15.87 4.01
CA VAL A 91 -8.03 15.61 2.58
C VAL A 91 -9.49 15.24 2.31
N LEU A 92 -10.11 14.41 3.16
CA LEU A 92 -11.53 14.07 3.03
C LEU A 92 -12.43 15.32 3.20
N ALA A 93 -12.13 16.18 4.17
CA ALA A 93 -12.88 17.42 4.38
C ALA A 93 -12.72 18.40 3.19
N GLU A 94 -11.52 18.53 2.63
CA GLU A 94 -11.25 19.33 1.42
C GLU A 94 -12.02 18.80 0.21
N ALA A 95 -12.22 17.48 0.13
CA ALA A 95 -13.08 16.82 -0.85
C ALA A 95 -14.59 16.88 -0.50
N ARG A 96 -14.98 17.53 0.59
CA ARG A 96 -16.35 17.59 1.13
C ARG A 96 -16.95 16.22 1.45
N ILE A 97 -16.10 15.29 1.89
CA ILE A 97 -16.47 13.93 2.32
C ILE A 97 -16.46 13.90 3.85
N GLU A 98 -17.62 14.11 4.46
CA GLU A 98 -17.77 14.21 5.92
C GLU A 98 -18.12 12.87 6.58
N GLY A 99 -17.75 12.69 7.86
CA GLY A 99 -18.08 11.48 8.63
C GLY A 99 -17.25 10.22 8.31
N TYR A 100 -16.37 10.28 7.30
CA TYR A 100 -15.52 9.15 6.91
C TYR A 100 -14.10 9.26 7.48
N ASN A 101 -13.43 8.11 7.60
CA ASN A 101 -12.06 8.01 8.07
C ASN A 101 -11.28 6.93 7.30
N ILE A 102 -10.01 6.71 7.68
CA ILE A 102 -9.14 5.69 7.06
C ILE A 102 -9.77 4.28 7.04
N THR A 103 -10.51 3.92 8.09
CA THR A 103 -11.20 2.62 8.17
C THR A 103 -12.34 2.57 7.18
N SER A 104 -13.07 3.67 6.99
CA SER A 104 -14.12 3.76 5.98
C SER A 104 -13.56 3.63 4.56
N ILE A 105 -12.43 4.29 4.26
CA ILE A 105 -11.73 4.14 2.97
C ILE A 105 -11.36 2.67 2.75
N ARG A 106 -10.75 2.01 3.75
CA ARG A 106 -10.40 0.58 3.67
C ARG A 106 -11.64 -0.30 3.42
N LYS A 107 -12.75 -0.04 4.11
CA LYS A 107 -14.01 -0.79 3.90
C LYS A 107 -14.52 -0.61 2.47
N ALA A 108 -14.60 0.62 1.98
CA ALA A 108 -15.01 0.92 0.61
C ALA A 108 -14.11 0.22 -0.42
N SER A 109 -12.80 0.22 -0.22
CA SER A 109 -11.88 -0.50 -1.12
C SER A 109 -12.09 -2.02 -1.11
N ILE A 110 -12.45 -2.62 0.04
CA ILE A 110 -12.81 -4.05 0.10
C ILE A 110 -14.14 -4.30 -0.63
N SER A 111 -15.15 -3.46 -0.41
CA SER A 111 -16.44 -3.55 -1.12
C SER A 111 -16.24 -3.47 -2.65
N GLU A 112 -15.44 -2.52 -3.12
CA GLU A 112 -15.10 -2.39 -4.55
C GLU A 112 -14.45 -3.66 -5.13
N THR A 113 -13.59 -4.35 -4.37
CA THR A 113 -13.01 -5.63 -4.82
C THR A 113 -14.04 -6.76 -4.90
N ILE A 114 -15.06 -6.73 -4.04
CA ILE A 114 -16.19 -7.67 -4.10
C ILE A 114 -17.04 -7.39 -5.33
N ASP A 115 -17.33 -6.11 -5.62
CA ASP A 115 -18.10 -5.69 -6.80
C ASP A 115 -17.39 -6.09 -8.10
N LYS A 116 -16.06 -6.10 -8.09
CA LYS A 116 -15.20 -6.62 -9.17
C LYS A 116 -15.10 -8.15 -9.22
N LYS A 117 -15.92 -8.86 -8.44
CA LYS A 117 -15.99 -10.32 -8.37
C LYS A 117 -14.66 -11.00 -8.05
N MET A 118 -13.78 -10.33 -7.28
CA MET A 118 -12.56 -10.96 -6.80
C MET A 118 -12.90 -12.09 -5.82
N THR A 119 -12.08 -13.15 -5.82
CA THR A 119 -12.29 -14.28 -4.92
C THR A 119 -12.01 -13.88 -3.47
N GLN A 120 -12.69 -14.53 -2.52
CA GLN A 120 -12.45 -14.31 -1.08
C GLN A 120 -10.98 -14.50 -0.69
N ILE A 121 -10.30 -15.44 -1.34
CA ILE A 121 -8.87 -15.70 -1.16
C ILE A 121 -8.05 -14.48 -1.58
N GLN A 122 -8.27 -13.95 -2.79
CA GLN A 122 -7.55 -12.75 -3.27
C GLN A 122 -7.81 -11.53 -2.38
N ILE A 123 -9.05 -11.33 -1.95
CA ILE A 123 -9.44 -10.23 -1.06
C ILE A 123 -8.75 -10.36 0.29
N ASN A 124 -8.74 -11.56 0.89
CA ASN A 124 -8.10 -11.79 2.18
C ASN A 124 -6.58 -11.58 2.10
N THR A 125 -5.94 -12.01 1.02
CA THR A 125 -4.50 -11.80 0.79
C THR A 125 -4.15 -10.34 0.62
N TRP A 126 -4.91 -9.61 -0.19
CA TRP A 126 -4.69 -8.19 -0.42
C TRP A 126 -4.93 -7.36 0.86
N SER A 127 -6.03 -7.63 1.57
CA SER A 127 -6.42 -6.94 2.81
C SER A 127 -5.63 -7.39 4.05
N GLY A 128 -4.94 -8.52 3.98
CA GLY A 128 -4.18 -9.10 5.10
C GLY A 128 -5.07 -9.69 6.19
N HIS A 129 -6.20 -10.31 5.83
CA HIS A 129 -7.07 -11.01 6.78
C HIS A 129 -6.57 -12.45 7.02
N SER A 130 -6.55 -12.86 8.29
CA SER A 130 -5.78 -14.00 8.81
C SER A 130 -6.23 -15.37 8.32
N ASP A 131 -7.50 -15.54 7.94
CA ASP A 131 -8.04 -16.87 7.60
C ASP A 131 -7.52 -17.41 6.26
N ALA A 132 -6.99 -16.54 5.37
CA ALA A 132 -6.30 -16.98 4.14
C ALA A 132 -4.78 -16.75 4.19
N SER A 133 -4.30 -15.78 4.98
CA SER A 133 -2.88 -15.42 5.01
C SER A 133 -1.99 -16.47 5.67
N ALA A 134 -2.51 -17.24 6.64
CA ALA A 134 -1.77 -18.35 7.24
C ALA A 134 -1.61 -19.52 6.25
N THR A 135 -2.64 -19.80 5.46
CA THR A 135 -2.65 -20.89 4.46
C THR A 135 -1.79 -20.56 3.23
N MET A 136 -1.69 -19.28 2.86
CA MET A 136 -0.90 -18.86 1.70
C MET A 136 0.61 -18.79 1.92
N GLN A 137 1.10 -18.71 3.17
CA GLN A 137 2.55 -18.73 3.42
C GLN A 137 3.18 -20.08 3.08
N LEU A 138 2.42 -21.18 3.14
CA LEU A 138 2.89 -22.51 2.73
C LEU A 138 2.90 -22.70 1.20
N ASN A 139 2.13 -21.89 0.45
CA ASN A 139 1.94 -22.10 -1.00
C ASN A 139 2.71 -21.08 -1.87
N ARG A 140 3.42 -20.12 -1.26
CA ARG A 140 4.11 -19.02 -1.98
C ARG A 140 5.31 -19.48 -2.81
N THR A 141 5.83 -20.68 -2.57
CA THR A 141 6.89 -21.30 -3.39
C THR A 141 6.36 -21.87 -4.71
N GLN A 142 5.03 -21.98 -4.91
CA GLN A 142 4.44 -22.68 -6.06
C GLN A 142 3.68 -21.78 -7.04
N LEU A 143 3.33 -20.54 -6.65
CA LEU A 143 2.46 -19.65 -7.46
C LEU A 143 3.20 -18.54 -8.24
N GLN A 144 4.54 -18.50 -8.21
CA GLN A 144 5.32 -17.56 -9.04
C GLN A 144 5.28 -17.86 -10.55
N LEU A 145 4.69 -18.99 -10.99
CA LEU A 145 4.70 -19.41 -12.40
C LEU A 145 3.46 -19.04 -13.23
N HIS A 146 2.44 -18.40 -12.67
CA HIS A 146 1.15 -18.23 -13.38
C HIS A 146 0.85 -16.80 -13.88
N TRP A 147 1.51 -15.74 -13.40
CA TRP A 147 1.16 -14.37 -13.81
C TRP A 147 2.04 -13.82 -14.95
N THR A 148 1.88 -14.38 -16.14
CA THR A 148 2.09 -13.65 -17.40
C THR A 148 0.72 -13.31 -18.00
N PRO A 149 0.41 -12.04 -18.30
CA PRO A 149 -0.83 -11.71 -18.99
C PRO A 149 -0.73 -12.20 -20.45
N GLN A 150 -1.47 -13.27 -20.77
CA GLN A 150 -1.68 -13.65 -22.16
C GLN A 150 -2.47 -12.54 -22.87
N ARG A 151 -1.82 -11.97 -23.89
CA ARG A 151 -2.39 -11.10 -24.91
C ARG A 151 -3.50 -11.88 -25.61
N VAL A 152 -4.72 -11.33 -25.60
CA VAL A 152 -5.81 -11.79 -26.45
C VAL A 152 -5.80 -10.87 -27.66
N GLU A 153 -5.54 -11.44 -28.85
CA GLU A 153 -5.80 -10.81 -30.15
C GLU A 153 -7.30 -10.86 -30.47
#